data_AF-A0A7C6ADU6-F1
#
_entry.id   AF-A0A7C6ADU6-F1
#
_cell.length_a   1.000
_cell.length_b   1.000
_cell.length_c   1.000
_cell.angle_alpha   90.00
_cell.angle_beta   90.00
_cell.angle_gamma   90.00
#
_symmetry.space_group_name_H-M   'P 1'
#
loop_
_entity.id
_entity.type
_entity.pdbx_description
1 polymer ?
#
loop_
_entity_poly.entity_id
_entity_poly.type
_entity_poly.pdbx_seq_one_letter_code
_entity_poly.pdbx_strand_id
1 'polypeptide(L)'
;MKTLKNQLKWITMFLFAVTLTQSCEKEKEIKPGEAYVISFKVGDVTATIDETAKTITASLPPGMDLTSIQPVIIVSEGATITPASGVTTDFTHPVTYTVTDKTGKVTNTYTVILTSAPLRKIAFVGQAAENTEAAWNALKGTDFDLMDDFTAANWFFSTMTSEGTQTTYLSFEDVANGADLSKYHAIWIQYDGGWWGGEVAKFPNNPNHCLLSKTGIGYNTPCSTLSENFINAIKNYYMNGGNLFLGNYAGSIVDEIGVVSQADYAPNNAWGGLTVDEGATTSTWNVRWAADATSPLFKDIPLVNDPNIQPPAFTMVEAGALKKNRSDQYALNFGPWAPNGDTDPLATRKANFLSMVGCKILIENGGQNEAHMVMWEANGTKGTVIAALGGTYDWYVGDPVTGSNRNIKTLTKNALNYLVDLALATKK
;
A
#
# COMPACT_ATOMS: atom_id res chain seq x y z
N MET A 1 -41.74 96.74 5.04
CA MET A 1 -41.85 95.54 5.90
C MET A 1 -41.25 95.85 7.26
N LYS A 2 -42.08 95.99 8.31
CA LYS A 2 -41.67 96.18 9.72
C LYS A 2 -42.84 95.80 10.65
N THR A 3 -42.74 94.67 11.35
CA THR A 3 -43.52 94.19 12.52
C THR A 3 -43.02 92.75 12.77
N LEU A 4 -42.56 92.27 13.94
CA LEU A 4 -42.80 92.51 15.36
C LEU A 4 -44.08 91.84 15.92
N LYS A 5 -43.95 91.19 17.10
CA LYS A 5 -44.92 90.33 17.85
C LYS A 5 -44.94 88.88 17.33
N ASN A 6 -44.92 87.82 18.14
CA ASN A 6 -45.51 87.56 19.47
C ASN A 6 -44.49 86.80 20.40
N GLN A 7 -44.53 86.71 21.74
CA GLN A 7 -45.50 86.98 22.83
C GLN A 7 -46.63 85.93 22.97
N LEU A 8 -47.00 85.31 24.11
CA LEU A 8 -46.61 85.34 25.54
C LEU A 8 -47.45 84.19 26.22
N LYS A 9 -46.95 83.33 27.14
CA LYS A 9 -47.33 83.25 28.59
C LYS A 9 -47.02 81.83 29.16
N TRP A 10 -46.25 81.72 30.26
CA TRP A 10 -46.65 81.38 31.66
C TRP A 10 -46.65 79.87 32.04
N ILE A 11 -45.84 79.48 33.03
CA ILE A 11 -46.28 78.98 34.38
C ILE A 11 -45.07 78.52 35.22
N THR A 12 -45.09 79.03 36.45
CA THR A 12 -44.40 78.70 37.70
C THR A 12 -44.04 77.23 38.00
N MET A 13 -42.97 77.03 38.79
CA MET A 13 -42.97 76.30 40.09
C MET A 13 -41.92 75.16 40.29
N PHE A 14 -41.22 75.26 41.42
CA PHE A 14 -40.51 74.23 42.22
C PHE A 14 -39.47 73.27 41.61
N LEU A 15 -38.23 73.47 42.07
CA LEU A 15 -37.48 72.53 42.92
C LEU A 15 -37.59 71.01 42.60
N PHE A 16 -36.50 70.45 42.07
CA PHE A 16 -36.04 69.13 42.50
C PHE A 16 -34.51 69.08 42.52
N ALA A 17 -33.95 68.69 43.66
CA ALA A 17 -32.53 68.41 43.77
C ALA A 17 -32.26 67.00 43.23
N VAL A 18 -31.31 66.87 42.30
CA VAL A 18 -30.72 65.58 41.95
C VAL A 18 -29.21 65.70 42.11
N THR A 19 -28.68 64.99 43.09
CA THR A 19 -27.26 64.88 43.37
C THR A 19 -26.54 64.19 42.21
N LEU A 20 -25.35 64.69 41.85
CA LEU A 20 -24.43 63.97 40.96
C LEU A 20 -23.99 62.67 41.65
N THR A 21 -24.61 61.56 41.30
CA THR A 21 -24.02 60.23 41.50
C THR A 21 -23.07 59.97 40.35
N GLN A 22 -21.77 59.98 40.63
CA GLN A 22 -20.79 59.38 39.72
C GLN A 22 -21.07 57.87 39.68
N SER A 23 -21.76 57.42 38.63
CA SER A 23 -21.81 56.00 38.29
C SER A 23 -20.42 55.59 37.80
N CYS A 24 -19.56 55.24 38.74
CA CYS A 24 -18.40 54.42 38.44
C CYS A 24 -18.93 53.05 38.03
N GLU A 25 -19.11 52.84 36.72
CA GLU A 25 -19.30 51.50 36.19
C GLU A 25 -18.08 50.68 36.62
N LYS A 26 -18.30 49.72 37.52
CA LYS A 26 -17.24 48.77 37.87
C LYS A 26 -16.87 48.02 36.59
N GLU A 27 -15.67 48.31 36.10
CA GLU A 27 -14.98 47.48 35.12
C GLU A 27 -15.08 46.02 35.59
N LYS A 28 -15.59 45.15 34.71
CA LYS A 28 -16.01 43.80 35.07
C LYS A 28 -14.80 43.04 35.62
N GLU A 29 -14.85 42.63 36.88
CA GLU A 29 -13.72 42.01 37.58
C GLU A 29 -13.40 40.63 36.99
N ILE A 30 -12.52 40.60 35.99
CA ILE A 30 -12.05 39.37 35.33
C ILE A 30 -11.13 38.64 36.33
N LYS A 31 -11.56 37.45 36.77
CA LYS A 31 -10.89 36.64 37.80
C LYS A 31 -9.44 36.28 37.40
N PRO A 32 -8.45 36.47 38.29
CA PRO A 32 -7.14 35.82 38.17
C PRO A 32 -7.25 34.29 38.32
N GLY A 33 -6.36 33.54 37.68
CA GLY A 33 -6.20 32.09 37.91
C GLY A 33 -6.62 31.15 36.77
N GLU A 34 -7.12 31.67 35.65
CA GLU A 34 -7.48 30.86 34.48
C GLU A 34 -6.36 30.87 33.43
N ALA A 35 -5.47 29.87 33.50
CA ALA A 35 -4.43 29.59 32.50
C ALA A 35 -4.70 28.22 31.86
N TYR A 36 -5.33 28.17 30.69
CA TYR A 36 -5.59 26.91 29.98
C TYR A 36 -5.62 27.05 28.47
N VAL A 37 -5.50 25.93 27.76
CA VAL A 37 -5.62 25.88 26.29
C VAL A 37 -7.07 25.63 25.90
N ILE A 38 -7.62 26.48 25.03
CA ILE A 38 -8.98 26.34 24.48
C ILE A 38 -8.97 25.45 23.23
N SER A 39 -7.96 25.62 22.38
CA SER A 39 -7.82 24.90 21.12
C SER A 39 -6.35 24.80 20.74
N PHE A 40 -5.95 23.65 20.21
CA PHE A 40 -4.66 23.44 19.58
C PHE A 40 -4.91 22.74 18.24
N LYS A 41 -4.48 23.36 17.13
CA LYS A 41 -4.71 22.84 15.77
C LYS A 41 -3.43 22.74 14.95
N VAL A 42 -3.37 21.76 14.07
CA VAL A 42 -2.33 21.61 13.06
C VAL A 42 -3.01 21.34 11.71
N GLY A 43 -2.98 22.34 10.83
CA GLY A 43 -3.89 22.35 9.66
C GLY A 43 -5.35 22.23 10.12
N ASP A 44 -6.08 21.30 9.50
CA ASP A 44 -7.47 20.99 9.86
C ASP A 44 -7.63 20.09 11.10
N VAL A 45 -6.55 19.42 11.55
CA VAL A 45 -6.60 18.55 12.72
C VAL A 45 -6.71 19.38 13.99
N THR A 46 -7.75 19.10 14.78
CA THR A 46 -7.92 19.65 16.13
C THR A 46 -7.48 18.62 17.16
N ALA A 47 -6.53 18.97 18.02
CA ALA A 47 -6.01 18.08 19.05
C ALA A 47 -6.99 17.91 20.22
N THR A 48 -6.96 16.74 20.84
CA THR A 48 -7.65 16.47 22.11
C THR A 48 -6.86 17.10 23.25
N ILE A 49 -7.53 17.86 24.12
CA ILE A 49 -6.94 18.49 25.29
C ILE A 49 -7.49 17.80 26.53
N ASP A 50 -6.62 17.17 27.34
CA ASP A 50 -6.95 16.67 28.66
C ASP A 50 -6.52 17.71 29.71
N GLU A 51 -7.51 18.41 30.26
CA GLU A 51 -7.31 19.44 31.28
C GLU A 51 -6.95 18.89 32.67
N THR A 52 -7.12 17.58 32.90
CA THR A 52 -6.76 16.91 34.17
C THR A 52 -5.32 16.39 34.11
N ALA A 53 -4.96 15.70 33.03
CA ALA A 53 -3.61 15.20 32.81
C ALA A 53 -2.63 16.28 32.30
N LYS A 54 -3.15 17.43 31.84
CA LYS A 54 -2.42 18.49 31.13
C LYS A 54 -1.65 17.94 29.93
N THR A 55 -2.35 17.17 29.10
CA THR A 55 -1.81 16.64 27.84
C THR A 55 -2.61 17.16 26.64
N ILE A 56 -1.93 17.32 25.51
CA ILE A 56 -2.56 17.67 24.23
C ILE A 56 -2.11 16.63 23.23
N THR A 57 -3.05 15.90 22.62
CA THR A 57 -2.73 14.77 21.74
C THR A 57 -3.43 14.89 20.38
N ALA A 58 -2.70 14.58 19.31
CA ALA A 58 -3.29 14.45 17.98
C ALA A 58 -2.56 13.39 17.15
N SER A 59 -3.33 12.63 16.35
CA SER A 59 -2.80 11.91 15.20
C SER A 59 -2.96 12.81 13.98
N LEU A 60 -1.84 13.17 13.35
CA LEU A 60 -1.77 13.94 12.12
C LEU A 60 -1.83 13.00 10.90
N PRO A 61 -2.16 13.52 9.70
CA PRO A 61 -2.13 12.76 8.45
C PRO A 61 -0.82 11.98 8.25
N PRO A 62 -0.86 10.77 7.66
CA PRO A 62 0.33 9.94 7.48
C PRO A 62 1.42 10.59 6.61
N GLY A 63 2.67 10.45 7.02
CA GLY A 63 3.84 11.00 6.34
C GLY A 63 4.08 12.49 6.55
N MET A 64 3.40 13.12 7.52
CA MET A 64 3.66 14.50 7.90
C MET A 64 5.02 14.63 8.59
N ASP A 65 5.84 15.59 8.16
CA ASP A 65 7.11 15.93 8.80
C ASP A 65 6.85 16.63 10.15
N LEU A 66 7.19 15.95 11.25
CA LEU A 66 7.01 16.47 12.60
C LEU A 66 8.09 17.45 13.04
N THR A 67 9.19 17.61 12.30
CA THR A 67 10.33 18.47 12.69
C THR A 67 10.03 19.96 12.58
N SER A 68 8.98 20.34 11.85
CA SER A 68 8.67 21.74 11.49
C SER A 68 7.16 22.02 11.50
N ILE A 69 6.47 21.70 12.60
CA ILE A 69 5.02 21.95 12.73
C ILE A 69 4.76 23.37 13.25
N GLN A 70 3.79 24.06 12.65
CA GLN A 70 3.32 25.38 13.08
C GLN A 70 1.88 25.27 13.63
N PRO A 71 1.69 25.11 14.96
CA PRO A 71 0.36 24.96 15.54
C PRO A 71 -0.37 26.30 15.69
N VAL A 72 -1.68 26.28 15.46
CA VAL A 72 -2.60 27.39 15.79
C VAL A 72 -3.22 27.10 17.15
N ILE A 73 -2.84 27.91 18.13
CA ILE A 73 -3.23 27.73 19.53
C ILE A 73 -4.07 28.92 20.01
N ILE A 74 -5.15 28.62 20.71
CA ILE A 74 -6.02 29.57 21.42
C ILE A 74 -5.98 29.21 22.91
N VAL A 75 -5.79 30.20 23.77
CA VAL A 75 -5.73 30.06 25.24
C VAL A 75 -6.81 30.91 25.92
N SER A 76 -6.96 30.75 27.25
CA SER A 76 -7.86 31.54 28.09
C SER A 76 -7.67 33.07 27.92
N GLU A 77 -8.72 33.84 28.20
CA GLU A 77 -8.77 35.28 27.86
C GLU A 77 -7.63 36.08 28.52
N GLY A 78 -6.82 36.74 27.68
CA GLY A 78 -5.66 37.52 28.10
C GLY A 78 -4.45 36.70 28.55
N ALA A 79 -4.51 35.36 28.53
CA ALA A 79 -3.37 34.50 28.78
C ALA A 79 -2.37 34.53 27.61
N THR A 80 -1.15 34.10 27.89
CA THR A 80 -0.06 33.93 26.91
C THR A 80 0.42 32.48 26.92
N ILE A 81 1.08 32.04 25.85
CA ILE A 81 1.62 30.69 25.74
C ILE A 81 3.03 30.69 25.15
N THR A 82 3.88 29.81 25.67
CA THR A 82 5.26 29.60 25.21
C THR A 82 5.52 28.09 25.03
N PRO A 83 5.95 27.60 23.84
CA PRO A 83 6.09 28.34 22.58
C PRO A 83 4.80 29.05 22.14
N ALA A 84 4.94 30.15 21.42
CA ALA A 84 3.79 30.93 20.99
C ALA A 84 3.03 30.25 19.84
N SER A 85 1.73 30.56 19.74
CA SER A 85 0.90 30.19 18.59
C SER A 85 1.56 30.68 17.28
N GLY A 86 1.65 29.82 16.28
CA GLY A 86 2.34 30.13 15.02
C GLY A 86 3.87 30.01 15.05
N VAL A 87 4.49 29.50 16.12
CA VAL A 87 5.95 29.21 16.13
C VAL A 87 6.21 27.79 15.63
N THR A 88 7.06 27.67 14.61
CA THR A 88 7.57 26.39 14.11
C THR A 88 8.29 25.63 15.23
N THR A 89 7.86 24.40 15.48
CA THR A 89 8.30 23.58 16.61
C THR A 89 8.46 22.12 16.15
N ASP A 90 9.49 21.44 16.67
CA ASP A 90 9.76 20.02 16.42
C ASP A 90 8.97 19.15 17.41
N PHE A 91 8.13 18.24 16.89
CA PHE A 91 7.32 17.28 17.65
C PHE A 91 7.72 15.82 17.37
N THR A 92 8.94 15.56 16.90
CA THR A 92 9.50 14.19 16.90
C THR A 92 9.57 13.59 18.31
N HIS A 93 9.56 14.44 19.35
CA HIS A 93 9.43 14.10 20.76
C HIS A 93 8.34 14.98 21.44
N PRO A 94 7.82 14.59 22.62
CA PRO A 94 6.86 15.41 23.37
C PRO A 94 7.39 16.81 23.69
N VAL A 95 6.56 17.84 23.48
CA VAL A 95 6.94 19.25 23.68
C VAL A 95 6.14 19.86 24.83
N THR A 96 6.82 20.55 25.74
CA THR A 96 6.15 21.30 26.82
C THR A 96 5.71 22.68 26.34
N TYR A 97 4.43 22.99 26.49
CA TYR A 97 3.85 24.32 26.31
C TYR A 97 3.40 24.89 27.66
N THR A 98 3.85 26.08 28.02
CA THR A 98 3.45 26.77 29.25
C THR A 98 2.43 27.85 28.94
N VAL A 99 1.21 27.73 29.46
CA VAL A 99 0.21 28.80 29.46
C VAL A 99 0.39 29.62 30.74
N THR A 100 0.49 30.94 30.61
CA THR A 100 0.59 31.90 31.71
C THR A 100 -0.65 32.79 31.71
N ASP A 101 -1.34 32.90 32.85
CA ASP A 101 -2.53 33.74 32.98
C ASP A 101 -2.23 35.22 32.73
N LYS A 102 -3.26 36.01 32.45
CA LYS A 102 -3.14 37.46 32.21
C LYS A 102 -2.44 38.26 33.33
N THR A 103 -2.32 37.69 34.54
CA THR A 103 -1.66 38.34 35.69
C THR A 103 -0.18 37.97 35.84
N GLY A 104 0.31 36.98 35.08
CA GLY A 104 1.67 36.47 35.18
C GLY A 104 1.92 35.61 36.42
N LYS A 105 0.88 35.24 37.18
CA LYS A 105 1.00 34.58 38.50
C LYS A 105 0.60 33.12 38.50
N VAL A 106 -0.25 32.70 37.57
CA VAL A 106 -0.68 31.31 37.44
C VAL A 106 -0.21 30.76 36.11
N THR A 107 0.49 29.63 36.16
CA THR A 107 1.01 28.93 35.00
C THR A 107 0.54 27.49 34.99
N ASN A 108 0.15 26.97 33.83
CA ASN A 108 -0.10 25.55 33.62
C ASN A 108 0.76 25.04 32.44
N THR A 109 1.45 23.92 32.66
CA THR A 109 2.31 23.27 31.66
C THR A 109 1.57 22.11 31.03
N TYR A 110 1.49 22.10 29.70
CA TYR A 110 0.91 21.04 28.89
C TYR A 110 2.00 20.25 28.18
N THR A 111 1.90 18.92 28.22
CA THR A 111 2.73 18.04 27.39
C THR A 111 2.00 17.76 26.08
N VAL A 112 2.52 18.29 24.98
CA VAL A 112 1.97 18.11 23.64
C VAL A 112 2.64 16.92 22.97
N ILE A 113 1.83 15.96 22.53
CA ILE A 113 2.27 14.72 21.87
C ILE A 113 1.54 14.64 20.53
N LEU A 114 2.25 14.95 19.45
CA LEU A 114 1.74 14.76 18.09
C LEU A 114 2.34 13.48 17.52
N THR A 115 1.55 12.74 16.76
CA THR A 115 2.01 11.54 16.05
C THR A 115 1.60 11.60 14.59
N SER A 116 2.41 11.01 13.71
CA SER A 116 2.05 10.74 12.31
C SER A 116 2.50 9.32 11.98
N ALA A 117 1.62 8.53 11.36
CA ALA A 117 2.00 7.24 10.84
C ALA A 117 2.88 7.42 9.59
N PRO A 118 3.84 6.53 9.29
CA PRO A 118 4.58 6.61 8.03
C PRO A 118 3.64 6.40 6.83
N LEU A 119 3.74 7.27 5.82
CA LEU A 119 3.02 7.09 4.55
C LEU A 119 3.54 5.84 3.81
N ARG A 120 2.65 4.87 3.60
CA ARG A 120 2.93 3.65 2.84
C ARG A 120 3.02 4.01 1.36
N LYS A 121 3.98 3.41 0.63
CA LYS A 121 4.25 3.71 -0.78
C LYS A 121 4.44 2.42 -1.55
N ILE A 122 3.57 2.15 -2.52
CA ILE A 122 3.58 0.89 -3.28
C ILE A 122 3.49 1.21 -4.78
N ALA A 123 4.38 0.66 -5.60
CA ALA A 123 4.23 0.71 -7.06
C ALA A 123 3.56 -0.57 -7.59
N PHE A 124 2.75 -0.41 -8.63
CA PHE A 124 2.34 -1.48 -9.54
C PHE A 124 3.09 -1.28 -10.86
N VAL A 125 3.71 -2.34 -11.36
CA VAL A 125 4.51 -2.37 -12.58
C VAL A 125 3.87 -3.38 -13.54
N GLY A 126 3.51 -2.93 -14.74
CA GLY A 126 2.81 -3.75 -15.75
C GLY A 126 2.98 -3.26 -17.19
N GLN A 127 2.19 -3.81 -18.13
CA GLN A 127 2.39 -3.59 -19.56
C GLN A 127 1.95 -2.22 -20.10
N ALA A 128 0.76 -1.75 -19.70
CA ALA A 128 0.14 -0.57 -20.29
C ALA A 128 0.95 0.71 -20.04
N ALA A 129 0.73 1.73 -20.88
CA ALA A 129 1.36 3.04 -20.69
C ALA A 129 0.93 3.72 -19.38
N GLU A 130 -0.28 3.42 -18.92
CA GLU A 130 -0.94 3.95 -17.73
C GLU A 130 -2.09 3.01 -17.33
N ASN A 131 -2.57 3.08 -16.09
CA ASN A 131 -3.76 2.31 -15.68
C ASN A 131 -5.06 2.99 -16.11
N THR A 132 -5.32 3.06 -17.41
CA THR A 132 -6.59 3.53 -17.99
C THR A 132 -7.15 2.52 -18.97
N GLU A 133 -8.49 2.39 -19.03
CA GLU A 133 -9.17 1.49 -19.96
C GLU A 133 -8.73 1.72 -21.41
N ALA A 134 -8.46 2.98 -21.80
CA ALA A 134 -7.95 3.31 -23.12
C ALA A 134 -6.54 2.72 -23.37
N ALA A 135 -5.61 2.86 -22.42
CA ALA A 135 -4.26 2.33 -22.56
C ALA A 135 -4.23 0.79 -22.58
N TRP A 136 -5.04 0.13 -21.74
CA TRP A 136 -5.15 -1.33 -21.76
C TRP A 136 -5.81 -1.84 -23.05
N ASN A 137 -6.87 -1.18 -23.54
CA ASN A 137 -7.50 -1.53 -24.83
C ASN A 137 -6.57 -1.29 -26.03
N ALA A 138 -5.64 -0.33 -25.95
CA ALA A 138 -4.66 -0.09 -27.01
C ALA A 138 -3.64 -1.24 -27.18
N LEU A 139 -3.46 -2.08 -26.15
CA LEU A 139 -2.62 -3.28 -26.22
C LEU A 139 -3.35 -4.52 -26.74
N LYS A 140 -4.69 -4.50 -26.76
CA LYS A 140 -5.52 -5.69 -26.96
C LYS A 140 -5.40 -6.23 -28.38
N GLY A 141 -4.84 -7.43 -28.52
CA GLY A 141 -4.75 -8.17 -29.78
C GLY A 141 -5.71 -9.37 -29.83
N THR A 142 -5.81 -10.01 -30.99
CA THR A 142 -6.40 -11.35 -31.11
C THR A 142 -5.59 -12.41 -30.37
N ASP A 143 -4.28 -12.20 -30.29
CA ASP A 143 -3.30 -13.16 -29.79
C ASP A 143 -2.55 -12.63 -28.55
N PHE A 144 -3.00 -11.51 -27.98
CA PHE A 144 -2.43 -10.92 -26.76
C PHE A 144 -3.55 -10.42 -25.83
N ASP A 145 -3.78 -11.16 -24.76
CA ASP A 145 -4.74 -10.81 -23.70
C ASP A 145 -4.04 -10.50 -22.37
N LEU A 146 -4.49 -9.40 -21.77
CA LEU A 146 -4.00 -8.78 -20.53
C LEU A 146 -5.15 -8.56 -19.52
N MET A 147 -6.29 -9.24 -19.69
CA MET A 147 -7.45 -9.03 -18.82
C MET A 147 -7.14 -9.31 -17.34
N ASP A 148 -6.19 -10.21 -17.06
CA ASP A 148 -5.67 -10.49 -15.72
C ASP A 148 -4.92 -9.29 -15.15
N ASP A 149 -3.91 -8.79 -15.86
CA ASP A 149 -3.12 -7.62 -15.50
C ASP A 149 -3.99 -6.37 -15.33
N PHE A 150 -4.98 -6.17 -16.21
CA PHE A 150 -5.99 -5.12 -16.12
C PHE A 150 -6.85 -5.25 -14.85
N THR A 151 -7.34 -6.45 -14.57
CA THR A 151 -8.19 -6.72 -13.40
C THR A 151 -7.39 -6.56 -12.10
N ALA A 152 -6.14 -7.03 -12.08
CA ALA A 152 -5.19 -6.87 -10.99
C ALA A 152 -4.87 -5.40 -10.70
N ALA A 153 -4.53 -4.63 -11.75
CA ALA A 153 -4.21 -3.21 -11.63
C ALA A 153 -5.42 -2.40 -11.13
N ASN A 154 -6.60 -2.57 -11.74
CA ASN A 154 -7.80 -1.87 -11.30
C ASN A 154 -8.21 -2.22 -9.86
N TRP A 155 -8.10 -3.50 -9.48
CA TRP A 155 -8.30 -3.90 -8.09
C TRP A 155 -7.29 -3.23 -7.15
N PHE A 156 -6.01 -3.18 -7.53
CA PHE A 156 -4.95 -2.55 -6.75
C PHE A 156 -5.26 -1.08 -6.45
N PHE A 157 -5.52 -0.25 -7.47
CA PHE A 157 -5.79 1.18 -7.26
C PHE A 157 -7.11 1.44 -6.54
N SER A 158 -8.14 0.62 -6.76
CA SER A 158 -9.42 0.77 -6.05
C SER A 158 -9.41 0.27 -4.60
N THR A 159 -8.48 -0.62 -4.23
CA THR A 159 -8.47 -1.28 -2.91
C THR A 159 -7.31 -0.86 -2.00
N MET A 160 -6.14 -0.55 -2.56
CA MET A 160 -4.92 -0.25 -1.80
C MET A 160 -4.71 1.25 -1.57
N THR A 161 -5.25 2.12 -2.42
CA THR A 161 -5.14 3.58 -2.28
C THR A 161 -5.93 4.08 -1.09
N SER A 162 -5.30 4.85 -0.20
CA SER A 162 -5.95 5.49 0.95
C SER A 162 -5.12 6.65 1.47
N GLU A 163 -5.61 7.42 2.45
CA GLU A 163 -4.85 8.48 3.12
C GLU A 163 -3.50 7.98 3.68
N GLY A 164 -3.45 6.72 4.15
CA GLY A 164 -2.22 6.09 4.64
C GLY A 164 -1.38 5.35 3.61
N THR A 165 -1.86 5.20 2.36
CA THR A 165 -1.19 4.43 1.31
C THR A 165 -1.25 5.13 -0.04
N GLN A 166 -0.11 5.67 -0.45
CA GLN A 166 0.13 6.14 -1.80
C GLN A 166 0.47 4.95 -2.71
N THR A 167 -0.33 4.77 -3.76
CA THR A 167 -0.07 3.85 -4.86
C THR A 167 0.50 4.60 -6.07
N THR A 168 1.24 3.93 -6.95
CA THR A 168 1.66 4.51 -8.23
C THR A 168 1.68 3.44 -9.32
N TYR A 169 1.26 3.78 -10.52
CA TYR A 169 1.44 2.94 -11.70
C TYR A 169 2.73 3.30 -12.42
N LEU A 170 3.49 2.31 -12.86
CA LEU A 170 4.60 2.43 -13.78
C LEU A 170 4.43 1.36 -14.85
N SER A 171 4.68 1.68 -16.11
CA SER A 171 4.87 0.62 -17.11
C SER A 171 6.25 -0.04 -16.95
N PHE A 172 6.45 -1.21 -17.56
CA PHE A 172 7.79 -1.79 -17.71
C PHE A 172 8.78 -0.82 -18.36
N GLU A 173 8.33 -0.07 -19.38
CA GLU A 173 9.13 0.91 -20.10
C GLU A 173 9.45 2.17 -19.27
N ASP A 174 8.60 2.58 -18.32
CA ASP A 174 8.93 3.67 -17.37
C ASP A 174 10.06 3.26 -16.42
N VAL A 175 10.00 2.01 -15.94
CA VAL A 175 11.06 1.43 -15.12
C VAL A 175 12.37 1.33 -15.90
N ALA A 176 12.32 0.81 -17.13
CA ALA A 176 13.48 0.72 -18.01
C ALA A 176 14.05 2.09 -18.43
N ASN A 177 13.22 3.14 -18.49
CA ASN A 177 13.64 4.51 -18.77
C ASN A 177 14.06 5.30 -17.51
N GLY A 178 14.26 4.63 -16.37
CA GLY A 178 14.89 5.20 -15.18
C GLY A 178 13.94 5.83 -14.15
N ALA A 179 12.70 5.34 -14.04
CA ALA A 179 11.82 5.73 -12.93
C ALA A 179 12.48 5.44 -11.56
N ASP A 180 12.50 6.44 -10.67
CA ASP A 180 13.01 6.26 -9.31
C ASP A 180 12.14 5.28 -8.50
N LEU A 181 12.72 4.11 -8.24
CA LEU A 181 12.11 3.04 -7.45
C LEU A 181 12.40 3.14 -5.95
N SER A 182 13.44 3.88 -5.54
CA SER A 182 13.95 3.89 -4.16
C SER A 182 12.94 4.43 -3.13
N LYS A 183 11.98 5.23 -3.59
CA LYS A 183 10.89 5.80 -2.81
C LYS A 183 9.76 4.81 -2.43
N TYR A 184 9.72 3.61 -3.00
CA TYR A 184 8.66 2.62 -2.73
C TYR A 184 9.06 1.60 -1.67
N HIS A 185 8.15 1.36 -0.72
CA HIS A 185 8.32 0.35 0.33
C HIS A 185 8.07 -1.08 -0.19
N ALA A 186 7.27 -1.23 -1.24
CA ALA A 186 7.12 -2.47 -2.00
C ALA A 186 6.79 -2.17 -3.47
N ILE A 187 7.14 -3.09 -4.37
CA ILE A 187 6.78 -3.05 -5.79
C ILE A 187 6.09 -4.36 -6.16
N TRP A 188 4.88 -4.28 -6.73
CA TRP A 188 4.22 -5.39 -7.41
C TRP A 188 4.61 -5.34 -8.89
N ILE A 189 5.25 -6.39 -9.40
CA ILE A 189 5.40 -6.63 -10.84
C ILE A 189 4.37 -7.68 -11.23
N GLN A 190 3.41 -7.31 -12.08
CA GLN A 190 2.42 -8.23 -12.64
C GLN A 190 2.75 -8.45 -14.11
N TYR A 191 2.89 -9.72 -14.51
CA TYR A 191 2.90 -10.07 -15.92
C TYR A 191 2.12 -11.38 -16.12
N ASP A 192 0.97 -11.26 -16.76
CA ASP A 192 0.21 -12.39 -17.31
C ASP A 192 -0.28 -12.05 -18.74
N GLY A 193 0.60 -11.42 -19.52
CA GLY A 193 0.35 -11.09 -20.92
C GLY A 193 0.58 -12.29 -21.84
N GLY A 194 -0.49 -12.95 -22.27
CA GLY A 194 -0.39 -14.23 -22.98
C GLY A 194 -0.17 -14.06 -24.47
N TRP A 195 0.91 -14.62 -25.02
CA TRP A 195 1.05 -14.96 -26.44
C TRP A 195 1.62 -16.38 -26.60
N TRP A 196 1.48 -16.95 -27.79
CA TRP A 196 1.45 -18.39 -28.12
C TRP A 196 2.57 -19.24 -27.50
N GLY A 197 2.24 -20.47 -27.09
CA GLY A 197 3.17 -21.60 -27.05
C GLY A 197 4.53 -21.40 -26.35
N GLY A 198 4.53 -20.90 -25.12
CA GLY A 198 5.76 -20.76 -24.31
C GLY A 198 6.56 -19.48 -24.56
N GLU A 199 6.10 -18.57 -25.43
CA GLU A 199 6.70 -17.24 -25.57
C GLU A 199 6.49 -16.35 -24.32
N VAL A 200 5.45 -16.62 -23.51
CA VAL A 200 5.17 -15.93 -22.23
C VAL A 200 6.24 -16.21 -21.17
N ALA A 201 6.78 -17.44 -21.17
CA ALA A 201 7.86 -17.89 -20.28
C ALA A 201 9.22 -17.23 -20.59
N LYS A 202 9.26 -16.30 -21.57
CA LYS A 202 10.44 -15.51 -21.92
C LYS A 202 10.34 -14.08 -21.37
N PHE A 203 9.48 -13.83 -20.39
CA PHE A 203 9.49 -12.55 -19.68
C PHE A 203 10.82 -12.37 -18.92
N PRO A 204 11.51 -11.22 -19.04
CA PRO A 204 11.11 -9.99 -19.73
C PRO A 204 11.77 -9.82 -21.11
N ASN A 205 12.56 -10.79 -21.57
CA ASN A 205 13.43 -10.69 -22.74
C ASN A 205 13.18 -11.83 -23.74
N ASN A 206 12.56 -11.49 -24.88
CA ASN A 206 12.32 -12.43 -25.96
C ASN A 206 13.18 -12.04 -27.19
N PRO A 207 13.99 -12.96 -27.76
CA PRO A 207 14.92 -12.65 -28.84
C PRO A 207 14.24 -12.25 -30.15
N ASN A 208 12.94 -12.49 -30.30
CA ASN A 208 12.17 -12.12 -31.48
C ASN A 208 11.21 -10.94 -31.23
N HIS A 209 10.86 -10.66 -29.97
CA HIS A 209 9.66 -9.90 -29.64
C HIS A 209 9.88 -8.95 -28.45
N CYS A 210 9.41 -7.71 -28.55
CA CYS A 210 9.49 -6.80 -27.41
C CYS A 210 8.32 -7.05 -26.47
N LEU A 211 8.59 -7.64 -25.31
CA LEU A 211 7.58 -7.88 -24.29
C LEU A 211 7.30 -6.66 -23.41
N LEU A 212 8.16 -5.64 -23.38
CA LEU A 212 8.05 -4.53 -22.41
C LEU A 212 7.52 -3.19 -22.98
N SER A 213 7.21 -3.12 -24.28
CA SER A 213 6.77 -1.86 -24.91
C SER A 213 5.37 -1.43 -24.46
N LYS A 214 5.21 -0.13 -24.21
CA LYS A 214 3.91 0.53 -23.97
C LYS A 214 2.95 0.46 -25.16
N THR A 215 3.43 0.12 -26.37
CA THR A 215 2.62 0.01 -27.58
C THR A 215 2.15 -1.42 -27.87
N GLY A 216 2.30 -2.34 -26.91
CA GLY A 216 1.99 -3.76 -27.07
C GLY A 216 3.22 -4.57 -27.48
N ILE A 217 3.02 -5.87 -27.76
CA ILE A 217 4.12 -6.73 -28.18
C ILE A 217 4.75 -6.19 -29.47
N GLY A 218 6.05 -5.90 -29.41
CA GLY A 218 6.84 -5.54 -30.58
C GLY A 218 7.12 -6.77 -31.44
N TYR A 219 6.16 -7.17 -32.28
CA TYR A 219 6.31 -8.31 -33.19
C TYR A 219 7.55 -8.18 -34.08
N ASN A 220 8.32 -9.26 -34.19
CA ASN A 220 9.61 -9.33 -34.89
C ASN A 220 10.60 -8.19 -34.55
N THR A 221 10.45 -7.58 -33.37
CA THR A 221 11.20 -6.41 -32.91
C THR A 221 11.75 -6.71 -31.51
N PRO A 222 13.00 -7.19 -31.39
CA PRO A 222 13.60 -7.46 -30.08
C PRO A 222 13.81 -6.14 -29.31
N CYS A 223 13.71 -6.17 -27.98
CA CYS A 223 14.04 -5.00 -27.16
C CYS A 223 14.98 -5.33 -26.00
N SER A 224 16.06 -6.06 -26.28
CA SER A 224 17.08 -6.47 -25.30
C SER A 224 17.58 -5.33 -24.42
N THR A 225 17.83 -4.13 -24.97
CA THR A 225 18.24 -2.95 -24.19
C THR A 225 17.15 -2.49 -23.21
N LEU A 226 15.88 -2.59 -23.60
CA LEU A 226 14.75 -2.23 -22.72
C LEU A 226 14.60 -3.27 -21.60
N SER A 227 14.70 -4.55 -21.93
CA SER A 227 14.67 -5.65 -20.95
C SER A 227 15.87 -5.64 -20.00
N GLU A 228 17.08 -5.37 -20.50
CA GLU A 228 18.30 -5.20 -19.69
C GLU A 228 18.17 -4.02 -18.73
N ASN A 229 17.70 -2.86 -19.21
CA ASN A 229 17.49 -1.69 -18.34
C ASN A 229 16.40 -1.95 -17.28
N PHE A 230 15.30 -2.62 -17.67
CA PHE A 230 14.23 -3.03 -16.74
C PHE A 230 14.79 -3.93 -15.62
N ILE A 231 15.48 -5.00 -15.99
CA ILE A 231 16.11 -5.95 -15.06
C ILE A 231 17.11 -5.25 -14.15
N ASN A 232 17.97 -4.39 -14.71
CA ASN A 232 18.95 -3.65 -13.92
C ASN A 232 18.27 -2.71 -12.90
N ALA A 233 17.17 -2.06 -13.26
CA ALA A 233 16.39 -1.23 -12.33
C ALA A 233 15.76 -2.06 -11.19
N ILE A 234 15.08 -3.17 -11.49
CA ILE A 234 14.47 -4.05 -10.49
C ILE A 234 15.54 -4.70 -9.60
N LYS A 235 16.65 -5.17 -10.18
CA LYS A 235 17.81 -5.73 -9.49
C LYS A 235 18.44 -4.72 -8.53
N ASN A 236 18.66 -3.48 -8.98
CA ASN A 236 19.19 -2.43 -8.13
C ASN A 236 18.24 -2.08 -6.98
N TYR A 237 16.93 -2.06 -7.20
CA TYR A 237 15.94 -1.89 -6.14
C TYR A 237 16.03 -3.03 -5.11
N TYR A 238 15.97 -4.29 -5.57
CA TYR A 238 16.03 -5.48 -4.73
C TYR A 238 17.33 -5.57 -3.90
N MET A 239 18.48 -5.33 -4.52
CA MET A 239 19.81 -5.40 -3.89
C MET A 239 20.07 -4.29 -2.85
N ASN A 240 19.20 -3.27 -2.79
CA ASN A 240 19.23 -2.16 -1.82
C ASN A 240 18.03 -2.21 -0.85
N GLY A 241 17.50 -3.40 -0.58
CA GLY A 241 16.46 -3.65 0.43
C GLY A 241 15.03 -3.50 -0.07
N GLY A 242 14.84 -3.26 -1.38
CA GLY A 242 13.54 -3.14 -2.01
C GLY A 242 12.77 -4.45 -2.01
N ASN A 243 11.52 -4.40 -1.55
CA ASN A 243 10.66 -5.57 -1.39
C ASN A 243 9.78 -5.78 -2.64
N LEU A 244 9.74 -7.01 -3.16
CA LEU A 244 9.05 -7.35 -4.40
C LEU A 244 7.90 -8.32 -4.18
N PHE A 245 6.80 -8.09 -4.90
CA PHE A 245 5.73 -9.05 -5.12
C PHE A 245 5.65 -9.35 -6.62
N LEU A 246 5.87 -10.61 -7.01
CA LEU A 246 5.89 -11.05 -8.41
C LEU A 246 4.62 -11.87 -8.69
N GLY A 247 3.82 -11.42 -9.66
CA GLY A 247 2.58 -12.09 -10.06
C GLY A 247 2.70 -12.80 -11.40
N ASN A 248 2.35 -14.09 -11.40
CA ASN A 248 2.45 -15.04 -12.51
C ASN A 248 3.85 -15.03 -13.16
N TYR A 249 3.94 -14.89 -14.49
CA TYR A 249 5.19 -14.90 -15.27
C TYR A 249 6.19 -13.78 -14.93
N ALA A 250 5.82 -12.79 -14.09
CA ALA A 250 6.81 -11.92 -13.47
C ALA A 250 7.80 -12.70 -12.57
N GLY A 251 7.49 -13.95 -12.20
CA GLY A 251 8.35 -14.89 -11.50
C GLY A 251 9.58 -15.33 -12.28
N SER A 252 9.54 -15.32 -13.61
CA SER A 252 10.63 -15.82 -14.46
C SER A 252 11.94 -15.03 -14.28
N ILE A 253 11.90 -13.81 -13.73
CA ILE A 253 13.07 -12.91 -13.62
C ILE A 253 14.00 -13.20 -12.44
N VAL A 254 13.65 -14.15 -11.55
CA VAL A 254 14.28 -14.29 -10.22
C VAL A 254 15.78 -14.59 -10.25
N ASP A 255 16.31 -15.20 -11.31
CA ASP A 255 17.75 -15.42 -11.48
C ASP A 255 18.44 -14.16 -12.04
N GLU A 256 17.84 -13.51 -13.05
CA GLU A 256 18.34 -12.28 -13.65
C GLU A 256 18.47 -11.15 -12.61
N ILE A 257 17.50 -11.00 -11.70
CA ILE A 257 17.56 -10.04 -10.58
C ILE A 257 18.36 -10.57 -9.37
N GLY A 258 18.84 -11.81 -9.40
CA GLY A 258 19.72 -12.40 -8.38
C GLY A 258 19.04 -12.75 -7.06
N VAL A 259 17.76 -13.09 -7.08
CA VAL A 259 17.03 -13.70 -5.94
C VAL A 259 17.49 -15.14 -5.74
N VAL A 260 17.54 -15.93 -6.81
CA VAL A 260 18.15 -17.26 -6.83
C VAL A 260 19.61 -17.19 -7.31
N SER A 261 20.39 -18.24 -7.04
CA SER A 261 21.84 -18.26 -7.30
C SER A 261 22.24 -18.83 -8.68
N GLN A 262 21.30 -19.45 -9.39
CA GLN A 262 21.51 -20.09 -10.71
C GLN A 262 20.22 -19.99 -11.54
N ALA A 263 20.34 -19.94 -12.88
CA ALA A 263 19.18 -19.90 -13.78
C ALA A 263 18.27 -21.12 -13.62
N ASP A 264 18.85 -22.32 -13.48
CA ASP A 264 18.10 -23.57 -13.25
C ASP A 264 17.33 -23.62 -11.91
N TYR A 265 17.44 -22.57 -11.08
CA TYR A 265 16.68 -22.41 -9.83
C TYR A 265 15.49 -21.45 -9.96
N ALA A 266 15.27 -20.86 -11.13
CA ALA A 266 14.02 -20.16 -11.48
C ALA A 266 12.85 -21.15 -11.65
N PRO A 267 11.59 -20.68 -11.78
CA PRO A 267 10.46 -21.57 -12.01
C PRO A 267 10.62 -22.43 -13.26
N ASN A 268 10.17 -23.68 -13.19
CA ASN A 268 10.46 -24.71 -14.21
C ASN A 268 9.23 -25.31 -14.88
N ASN A 269 8.01 -24.90 -14.49
CA ASN A 269 6.75 -25.42 -15.03
C ASN A 269 5.87 -24.29 -15.57
N ALA A 270 6.27 -23.78 -16.74
CA ALA A 270 5.63 -22.67 -17.43
C ALA A 270 4.69 -23.16 -18.55
N TRP A 271 3.38 -22.90 -18.42
CA TRP A 271 2.36 -23.33 -19.40
C TRP A 271 1.03 -22.57 -19.24
N GLY A 272 0.12 -22.75 -20.21
CA GLY A 272 -1.26 -22.26 -20.16
C GLY A 272 -1.83 -21.82 -21.52
N GLY A 273 -3.13 -21.52 -21.56
CA GLY A 273 -3.84 -21.11 -22.76
C GLY A 273 -3.87 -19.59 -22.99
N LEU A 274 -4.13 -19.17 -24.24
CA LEU A 274 -4.46 -17.77 -24.56
C LEU A 274 -5.92 -17.44 -24.27
N THR A 275 -6.79 -18.44 -24.42
CA THR A 275 -8.23 -18.37 -24.17
C THR A 275 -8.57 -19.01 -22.83
N VAL A 276 -9.79 -18.78 -22.36
CA VAL A 276 -10.37 -19.54 -21.26
C VAL A 276 -10.35 -21.04 -21.60
N ASP A 277 -9.90 -21.85 -20.65
CA ASP A 277 -10.01 -23.30 -20.66
C ASP A 277 -11.39 -23.68 -20.13
N GLU A 278 -12.34 -23.97 -21.04
CA GLU A 278 -13.70 -24.37 -20.70
C GLU A 278 -13.74 -25.57 -19.74
N GLY A 279 -12.80 -26.51 -19.86
CA GLY A 279 -12.69 -27.69 -18.98
C GLY A 279 -12.32 -27.30 -17.55
N ALA A 280 -11.41 -26.34 -17.39
CA ALA A 280 -11.02 -25.82 -16.08
C ALA A 280 -12.15 -25.12 -15.32
N THR A 281 -13.04 -24.40 -16.02
CA THR A 281 -14.07 -23.54 -15.40
C THR A 281 -15.04 -24.29 -14.48
N THR A 282 -15.34 -25.55 -14.77
CA THR A 282 -16.38 -26.33 -14.06
C THR A 282 -16.00 -26.74 -12.63
N SER A 283 -14.72 -26.74 -12.30
CA SER A 283 -14.18 -27.22 -11.03
C SER A 283 -13.87 -26.07 -10.05
N THR A 284 -13.88 -26.33 -8.74
CA THR A 284 -13.29 -25.41 -7.76
C THR A 284 -11.79 -25.70 -7.64
N TRP A 285 -10.97 -24.64 -7.64
CA TRP A 285 -9.52 -24.74 -7.47
C TRP A 285 -9.12 -24.43 -6.02
N ASN A 286 -9.01 -25.50 -5.24
CA ASN A 286 -8.48 -25.49 -3.89
C ASN A 286 -6.96 -25.73 -3.90
N VAL A 287 -6.28 -25.11 -2.94
CA VAL A 287 -4.83 -25.21 -2.72
C VAL A 287 -4.54 -25.42 -1.23
N ARG A 288 -3.31 -25.82 -0.93
CA ARG A 288 -2.81 -26.01 0.44
C ARG A 288 -1.97 -24.81 0.89
N TRP A 289 -2.21 -24.31 2.09
CA TRP A 289 -1.27 -23.43 2.79
C TRP A 289 -0.15 -24.25 3.40
N ALA A 290 1.09 -24.01 2.98
CA ALA A 290 2.26 -24.79 3.39
C ALA A 290 3.05 -24.17 4.55
N ALA A 291 2.86 -22.87 4.80
CA ALA A 291 3.55 -22.13 5.85
C ALA A 291 2.75 -22.09 7.18
N ASP A 292 3.24 -21.32 8.15
CA ASP A 292 2.54 -21.08 9.41
C ASP A 292 1.18 -20.38 9.17
N ALA A 293 0.09 -20.97 9.66
CA ALA A 293 -1.27 -20.43 9.51
C ALA A 293 -1.53 -19.18 10.36
N THR A 294 -0.65 -18.86 11.33
CA THR A 294 -0.67 -17.59 12.09
C THR A 294 0.00 -16.44 11.34
N SER A 295 0.63 -16.72 10.19
CA SER A 295 1.28 -15.71 9.35
C SER A 295 0.30 -14.61 8.92
N PRO A 296 0.70 -13.32 8.96
CA PRO A 296 -0.14 -12.23 8.47
C PRO A 296 -0.48 -12.36 6.97
N LEU A 297 0.31 -13.12 6.21
CA LEU A 297 0.03 -13.44 4.80
C LEU A 297 -1.28 -14.23 4.63
N PHE A 298 -1.62 -15.09 5.60
CA PHE A 298 -2.78 -15.98 5.55
C PHE A 298 -4.00 -15.44 6.32
N LYS A 299 -3.90 -14.21 6.83
CA LYS A 299 -4.96 -13.58 7.62
C LYS A 299 -6.24 -13.40 6.78
N ASP A 300 -7.39 -13.65 7.42
CA ASP A 300 -8.73 -13.46 6.85
C ASP A 300 -9.02 -14.32 5.58
N ILE A 301 -8.23 -15.38 5.34
CA ILE A 301 -8.48 -16.40 4.31
C ILE A 301 -9.39 -17.51 4.89
N PRO A 302 -10.61 -17.73 4.36
CA PRO A 302 -11.48 -18.80 4.82
C PRO A 302 -10.95 -20.19 4.41
N LEU A 303 -10.88 -21.11 5.37
CA LEU A 303 -10.53 -22.50 5.13
C LEU A 303 -11.71 -23.30 4.54
N VAL A 304 -11.38 -24.30 3.74
CA VAL A 304 -12.31 -25.31 3.23
C VAL A 304 -11.86 -26.71 3.67
N ASN A 305 -12.80 -27.64 3.73
CA ASN A 305 -12.52 -29.05 3.96
C ASN A 305 -12.57 -29.79 2.61
N ASP A 306 -11.42 -30.04 2.01
CA ASP A 306 -11.28 -30.83 0.78
C ASP A 306 -10.65 -32.19 1.13
N PRO A 307 -11.32 -33.34 0.92
CA PRO A 307 -10.78 -34.65 1.29
C PRO A 307 -9.54 -35.05 0.50
N ASN A 308 -9.22 -34.36 -0.61
CA ASN A 308 -8.07 -34.64 -1.46
C ASN A 308 -6.85 -33.76 -1.13
N ILE A 309 -6.97 -32.81 -0.21
CA ILE A 309 -5.92 -31.84 0.13
C ILE A 309 -5.65 -31.89 1.63
N GLN A 310 -4.38 -32.09 2.02
CA GLN A 310 -4.04 -31.99 3.44
C GLN A 310 -4.23 -30.55 3.95
N PRO A 311 -4.90 -30.35 5.11
CA PRO A 311 -5.12 -29.02 5.64
C PRO A 311 -3.80 -28.30 6.02
N PRO A 312 -3.83 -26.96 6.14
CA PRO A 312 -4.97 -26.07 5.84
C PRO A 312 -5.21 -25.92 4.34
N ALA A 313 -6.44 -26.15 3.88
CA ALA A 313 -6.85 -26.01 2.49
C ALA A 313 -7.79 -24.81 2.32
N PHE A 314 -7.72 -24.13 1.17
CA PHE A 314 -8.58 -22.99 0.86
C PHE A 314 -8.79 -22.85 -0.65
N THR A 315 -9.91 -22.25 -1.06
CA THR A 315 -10.21 -21.96 -2.46
C THR A 315 -9.44 -20.73 -2.94
N MET A 316 -8.78 -20.81 -4.09
CA MET A 316 -8.24 -19.64 -4.79
C MET A 316 -9.21 -19.11 -5.85
N VAL A 317 -9.79 -20.04 -6.64
CA VAL A 317 -10.76 -19.75 -7.70
C VAL A 317 -11.93 -20.72 -7.60
N GLU A 318 -13.15 -20.20 -7.53
CA GLU A 318 -14.37 -21.01 -7.44
C GLU A 318 -14.78 -21.68 -8.77
N ALA A 319 -15.67 -22.67 -8.70
CA ALA A 319 -16.34 -23.21 -9.88
C ALA A 319 -17.22 -22.14 -10.57
N GLY A 320 -17.28 -22.19 -11.89
CA GLY A 320 -17.98 -21.22 -12.73
C GLY A 320 -17.14 -20.00 -13.14
N ALA A 321 -15.98 -19.80 -12.50
CA ALA A 321 -15.03 -18.78 -12.90
C ALA A 321 -14.40 -19.12 -14.26
N LEU A 322 -14.23 -18.09 -15.10
CA LEU A 322 -13.33 -18.17 -16.25
C LEU A 322 -11.88 -18.34 -15.76
N LYS A 323 -11.11 -19.17 -16.45
CA LYS A 323 -9.74 -19.53 -16.08
C LYS A 323 -8.92 -19.77 -17.34
N LYS A 324 -7.69 -19.27 -17.39
CA LYS A 324 -6.75 -19.54 -18.50
C LYS A 324 -5.74 -20.63 -18.18
N ASN A 325 -5.66 -21.02 -16.91
CA ASN A 325 -4.78 -22.09 -16.43
C ASN A 325 -3.30 -21.79 -16.76
N ARG A 326 -2.90 -20.53 -16.53
CA ARG A 326 -1.58 -19.98 -16.85
C ARG A 326 -0.71 -19.95 -15.61
N SER A 327 0.37 -20.73 -15.60
CA SER A 327 1.29 -20.82 -14.47
C SER A 327 2.74 -20.65 -14.90
N ASP A 328 3.53 -20.04 -14.03
CA ASP A 328 5.00 -20.02 -14.06
C ASP A 328 5.53 -20.69 -12.77
N GLN A 329 5.05 -21.90 -12.47
CA GLN A 329 5.18 -22.52 -11.15
C GLN A 329 6.40 -23.44 -11.01
N TYR A 330 6.75 -23.81 -9.78
CA TYR A 330 7.77 -24.83 -9.54
C TYR A 330 7.12 -26.22 -9.49
N ALA A 331 7.44 -27.08 -10.45
CA ALA A 331 7.19 -28.51 -10.36
C ALA A 331 8.35 -29.22 -9.66
N LEU A 332 8.05 -29.91 -8.57
CA LEU A 332 9.02 -30.67 -7.79
C LEU A 332 9.35 -32.04 -8.40
N ASN A 333 8.69 -32.44 -9.50
CA ASN A 333 8.85 -33.75 -10.15
C ASN A 333 10.03 -33.82 -11.14
N PHE A 334 10.67 -32.70 -11.48
CA PHE A 334 11.82 -32.63 -12.38
C PHE A 334 12.65 -31.36 -12.07
N GLY A 335 13.83 -31.23 -12.66
CA GLY A 335 14.79 -30.14 -12.39
C GLY A 335 15.89 -30.54 -11.39
N PRO A 336 16.77 -29.61 -10.97
CA PRO A 336 17.96 -29.92 -10.18
C PRO A 336 17.69 -30.64 -8.85
N TRP A 337 16.53 -30.41 -8.25
CA TRP A 337 16.08 -31.03 -7.00
C TRP A 337 15.54 -32.46 -7.15
N ALA A 338 15.25 -32.90 -8.38
CA ALA A 338 14.65 -34.18 -8.72
C ALA A 338 15.45 -34.89 -9.84
N PRO A 339 16.72 -35.27 -9.59
CA PRO A 339 17.61 -35.83 -10.61
C PRO A 339 17.13 -37.16 -11.19
N ASN A 340 16.35 -37.95 -10.43
CA ASN A 340 15.71 -39.19 -10.92
C ASN A 340 14.22 -38.98 -11.26
N GLY A 341 13.78 -37.73 -11.46
CA GLY A 341 12.39 -37.39 -11.70
C GLY A 341 11.49 -37.68 -10.49
N ASP A 342 10.24 -38.06 -10.73
CA ASP A 342 9.26 -38.36 -9.69
C ASP A 342 9.50 -39.69 -8.95
N THR A 343 10.48 -40.49 -9.39
CA THR A 343 10.89 -41.73 -8.72
C THR A 343 11.56 -41.48 -7.36
N ASP A 344 12.19 -40.33 -7.17
CA ASP A 344 12.69 -39.90 -5.85
C ASP A 344 11.49 -39.56 -4.93
N PRO A 345 11.51 -39.90 -3.63
CA PRO A 345 10.43 -39.55 -2.71
C PRO A 345 10.17 -38.03 -2.66
N LEU A 346 8.90 -37.62 -2.70
CA LEU A 346 8.51 -36.21 -2.73
C LEU A 346 9.14 -35.39 -1.59
N ALA A 347 9.23 -35.96 -0.38
CA ALA A 347 9.88 -35.30 0.75
C ALA A 347 11.37 -35.00 0.49
N THR A 348 12.09 -35.89 -0.20
CA THR A 348 13.49 -35.69 -0.60
C THR A 348 13.60 -34.59 -1.65
N ARG A 349 12.76 -34.64 -2.69
CA ARG A 349 12.73 -33.62 -3.76
C ARG A 349 12.40 -32.23 -3.21
N LYS A 350 11.43 -32.14 -2.30
CA LYS A 350 11.04 -30.91 -1.60
C LYS A 350 12.16 -30.38 -0.68
N ALA A 351 12.87 -31.25 0.03
CA ALA A 351 14.04 -30.86 0.83
C ALA A 351 15.20 -30.32 -0.05
N ASN A 352 15.49 -30.99 -1.17
CA ASN A 352 16.49 -30.54 -2.15
C ASN A 352 16.11 -29.17 -2.73
N PHE A 353 14.85 -29.01 -3.16
CA PHE A 353 14.31 -27.76 -3.70
C PHE A 353 14.50 -26.59 -2.72
N LEU A 354 14.05 -26.74 -1.47
CA LEU A 354 14.18 -25.70 -0.45
C LEU A 354 15.65 -25.34 -0.16
N SER A 355 16.55 -26.33 -0.20
CA SER A 355 18.00 -26.14 0.00
C SER A 355 18.70 -25.42 -1.18
N MET A 356 18.29 -25.71 -2.42
CA MET A 356 18.88 -25.13 -3.63
C MET A 356 18.33 -23.73 -3.92
N VAL A 357 17.00 -23.58 -3.90
CA VAL A 357 16.28 -22.36 -4.28
C VAL A 357 16.25 -21.33 -3.14
N GLY A 358 16.38 -21.78 -1.88
CA GLY A 358 16.50 -20.90 -0.71
C GLY A 358 15.20 -20.17 -0.33
N CYS A 359 14.05 -20.63 -0.83
CA CYS A 359 12.73 -20.06 -0.54
C CYS A 359 11.98 -20.83 0.56
N LYS A 360 10.91 -20.21 1.08
CA LYS A 360 9.81 -20.88 1.78
C LYS A 360 8.65 -21.10 0.81
N ILE A 361 8.05 -22.28 0.82
CA ILE A 361 6.77 -22.52 0.11
C ILE A 361 5.64 -21.97 0.99
N LEU A 362 4.83 -21.09 0.41
CA LEU A 362 3.64 -20.52 1.05
C LEU A 362 2.37 -21.27 0.63
N ILE A 363 2.21 -21.53 -0.67
CA ILE A 363 1.06 -22.23 -1.25
C ILE A 363 1.56 -23.34 -2.17
N GLU A 364 0.91 -24.50 -2.09
CA GLU A 364 1.17 -25.65 -2.96
C GLU A 364 -0.13 -26.32 -3.43
N ASN A 365 -0.03 -27.13 -4.49
CA ASN A 365 -1.14 -27.95 -4.96
C ASN A 365 -1.53 -29.05 -3.95
N GLY A 366 -2.66 -29.74 -4.19
CA GLY A 366 -3.11 -30.84 -3.33
C GLY A 366 -2.10 -31.98 -3.18
N GLY A 367 -1.34 -32.28 -4.24
CA GLY A 367 -0.28 -33.29 -4.25
C GLY A 367 1.02 -32.87 -3.54
N GLN A 368 1.15 -31.61 -3.12
CA GLN A 368 2.36 -31.01 -2.53
C GLN A 368 3.62 -31.11 -3.42
N ASN A 369 3.43 -31.38 -4.71
CA ASN A 369 4.49 -31.53 -5.71
C ASN A 369 4.62 -30.33 -6.65
N GLU A 370 3.81 -29.28 -6.44
CA GLU A 370 3.89 -28.03 -7.18
C GLU A 370 3.78 -26.84 -6.21
N ALA A 371 4.77 -25.95 -6.19
CA ALA A 371 4.74 -24.74 -5.36
C ALA A 371 4.14 -23.57 -6.16
N HIS A 372 2.92 -23.18 -5.78
CA HIS A 372 2.14 -22.13 -6.41
C HIS A 372 2.48 -20.73 -5.88
N MET A 373 3.03 -20.63 -4.67
CA MET A 373 3.50 -19.37 -4.10
C MET A 373 4.69 -19.61 -3.20
N VAL A 374 5.74 -18.81 -3.35
CA VAL A 374 7.00 -18.92 -2.60
C VAL A 374 7.45 -17.56 -2.07
N MET A 375 8.33 -17.57 -1.07
CA MET A 375 8.93 -16.37 -0.49
C MET A 375 10.43 -16.55 -0.22
N TRP A 376 11.23 -15.58 -0.63
CA TRP A 376 12.62 -15.41 -0.20
C TRP A 376 12.68 -14.27 0.81
N GLU A 377 13.22 -14.53 2.00
CA GLU A 377 13.36 -13.52 3.06
C GLU A 377 14.55 -12.59 2.79
N ALA A 378 14.49 -11.38 3.35
CA ALA A 378 15.58 -10.41 3.27
C ALA A 378 16.91 -10.99 3.77
N ASN A 379 18.00 -10.69 3.07
CA ASN A 379 19.32 -11.22 3.37
C ASN A 379 20.43 -10.21 3.07
N GLY A 380 21.12 -9.74 4.11
CA GLY A 380 22.10 -8.66 3.99
C GLY A 380 21.44 -7.36 3.52
N THR A 381 21.85 -6.87 2.36
CA THR A 381 21.19 -5.70 1.72
C THR A 381 20.04 -6.08 0.79
N LYS A 382 19.78 -7.37 0.55
CA LYS A 382 18.68 -7.82 -0.32
C LYS A 382 17.34 -7.72 0.39
N GLY A 383 16.31 -7.22 -0.31
CA GLY A 383 14.93 -7.20 0.17
C GLY A 383 14.27 -8.58 0.26
N THR A 384 12.99 -8.60 0.61
CA THR A 384 12.12 -9.79 0.61
C THR A 384 11.39 -9.89 -0.73
N VAL A 385 11.27 -11.09 -1.28
CA VAL A 385 10.51 -11.37 -2.51
C VAL A 385 9.42 -12.39 -2.21
N ILE A 386 8.19 -12.08 -2.60
CA ILE A 386 7.07 -13.02 -2.63
C ILE A 386 6.66 -13.22 -4.08
N ALA A 387 6.55 -14.46 -4.54
CA ALA A 387 6.11 -14.77 -5.90
C ALA A 387 4.86 -15.66 -5.86
N ALA A 388 3.79 -15.22 -6.54
CA ALA A 388 2.54 -15.95 -6.71
C ALA A 388 2.45 -16.42 -8.16
N LEU A 389 2.73 -17.70 -8.37
CA LEU A 389 3.18 -18.29 -9.63
C LEU A 389 2.20 -19.31 -10.22
N GLY A 390 1.40 -19.93 -9.36
CA GLY A 390 0.55 -21.05 -9.75
C GLY A 390 -0.62 -20.65 -10.62
N GLY A 391 -1.09 -21.57 -11.46
CA GLY A 391 -2.24 -21.34 -12.36
C GLY A 391 -3.53 -20.93 -11.64
N THR A 392 -3.58 -21.13 -10.33
CA THR A 392 -4.62 -20.67 -9.43
C THR A 392 -4.58 -19.17 -9.10
N TYR A 393 -3.56 -18.42 -9.53
CA TYR A 393 -3.44 -16.96 -9.35
C TYR A 393 -4.10 -16.19 -10.52
N ASP A 394 -5.29 -16.63 -10.92
CA ASP A 394 -6.05 -16.16 -12.09
C ASP A 394 -6.95 -14.96 -11.71
N TRP A 395 -6.70 -13.78 -12.29
CA TRP A 395 -7.34 -12.52 -11.90
C TRP A 395 -8.65 -12.27 -12.64
N TYR A 396 -8.74 -12.70 -13.90
CA TYR A 396 -9.90 -12.52 -14.75
C TYR A 396 -10.84 -13.73 -14.72
N VAL A 397 -11.76 -13.70 -13.75
CA VAL A 397 -12.70 -14.80 -13.50
C VAL A 397 -14.09 -14.67 -14.16
N GLY A 398 -14.32 -13.65 -14.98
CA GLY A 398 -15.63 -13.39 -15.61
C GLY A 398 -16.59 -12.53 -14.77
N ASP A 399 -17.88 -12.63 -15.06
CA ASP A 399 -18.94 -11.84 -14.41
C ASP A 399 -19.10 -12.23 -12.93
N PRO A 400 -19.19 -11.26 -11.99
CA PRO A 400 -19.26 -11.51 -10.55
C PRO A 400 -20.43 -12.39 -10.06
N VAL A 401 -21.40 -12.75 -10.91
CA VAL A 401 -22.49 -13.66 -10.56
C VAL A 401 -22.08 -15.16 -10.58
N THR A 402 -21.00 -15.54 -11.28
CA THR A 402 -20.52 -16.94 -11.35
C THR A 402 -19.02 -17.07 -11.14
N GLY A 403 -18.61 -17.55 -9.96
CA GLY A 403 -17.23 -17.89 -9.62
C GLY A 403 -16.39 -16.68 -9.15
N SER A 404 -15.99 -16.69 -7.88
CA SER A 404 -15.13 -15.64 -7.31
C SER A 404 -13.65 -16.03 -7.22
N ASN A 405 -12.79 -15.00 -7.22
CA ASN A 405 -11.38 -15.05 -6.80
C ASN A 405 -11.11 -14.21 -5.55
N ARG A 406 -12.06 -14.18 -4.60
CA ARG A 406 -11.95 -13.35 -3.38
C ARG A 406 -10.64 -13.55 -2.64
N ASN A 407 -10.19 -14.79 -2.50
CA ASN A 407 -9.01 -15.11 -1.71
C ASN A 407 -7.70 -14.67 -2.37
N ILE A 408 -7.64 -14.59 -3.71
CA ILE A 408 -6.51 -13.97 -4.42
C ILE A 408 -6.34 -12.51 -4.00
N LYS A 409 -7.46 -11.76 -3.96
CA LYS A 409 -7.49 -10.34 -3.57
C LYS A 409 -7.05 -10.16 -2.10
N THR A 410 -7.57 -10.99 -1.18
CA THR A 410 -7.15 -10.96 0.23
C THR A 410 -5.66 -11.31 0.40
N LEU A 411 -5.19 -12.39 -0.21
CA LEU A 411 -3.80 -12.85 -0.17
C LEU A 411 -2.83 -11.79 -0.71
N THR A 412 -3.16 -11.18 -1.84
CA THR A 412 -2.35 -10.12 -2.47
C THR A 412 -2.30 -8.88 -1.59
N LYS A 413 -3.43 -8.47 -1.01
CA LYS A 413 -3.49 -7.36 -0.04
C LYS A 413 -2.62 -7.65 1.19
N ASN A 414 -2.64 -8.87 1.70
CA ASN A 414 -1.82 -9.28 2.84
C ASN A 414 -0.33 -9.25 2.49
N ALA A 415 0.06 -9.82 1.34
CA ALA A 415 1.44 -9.86 0.88
C ALA A 415 2.03 -8.46 0.66
N LEU A 416 1.30 -7.57 -0.01
CA LEU A 416 1.73 -6.19 -0.22
C LEU A 416 1.85 -5.42 1.09
N ASN A 417 0.92 -5.59 2.03
CA ASN A 417 1.04 -4.96 3.35
C ASN A 417 2.21 -5.50 4.16
N TYR A 418 2.42 -6.81 4.17
CA TYR A 418 3.54 -7.46 4.84
C TYR A 418 4.89 -6.94 4.31
N LEU A 419 5.07 -6.84 2.99
CA LEU A 419 6.27 -6.30 2.37
C LEU A 419 6.51 -4.82 2.74
N VAL A 420 5.45 -4.01 2.82
CA VAL A 420 5.56 -2.62 3.30
C VAL A 420 5.89 -2.55 4.79
N ASP A 421 5.30 -3.41 5.63
CA ASP A 421 5.55 -3.44 7.06
C ASP A 421 7.01 -3.81 7.37
N LEU A 422 7.58 -4.76 6.62
CA LEU A 422 9.02 -5.08 6.69
C LEU A 422 9.89 -3.85 6.35
N ALA A 423 9.58 -3.13 5.27
CA ALA A 423 10.34 -1.95 4.84
C ALA A 423 10.20 -0.72 5.77
N LEU A 424 9.17 -0.71 6.62
CA LEU A 424 8.95 0.32 7.66
C LEU A 424 9.53 -0.08 9.02
N ALA A 425 9.63 -1.38 9.31
CA ALA A 425 10.26 -1.89 10.53
C ALA A 425 11.78 -1.66 10.56
N THR A 426 12.45 -1.72 9.40
CA THR A 426 13.91 -1.52 9.28
C THR A 426 14.37 -0.07 9.35
N LYS A 427 13.44 0.89 9.50
CA LYS A 427 13.71 2.34 9.58
C LYS A 427 13.48 2.93 10.98
N LYS A 428 13.37 2.07 12.00
CA LYS A 428 13.26 2.42 13.42
C LYS A 428 14.50 2.00 14.18
#